data_AF-A0A3B8SWI3-F1
#
_entry.id   AF-A0A3B8SWI3-F1
#
_cell.length_a   1.000
_cell.length_b   1.000
_cell.length_c   1.000
_cell.angle_alpha   90.00
_cell.angle_beta   90.00
_cell.angle_gamma   90.00
#
_symmetry.space_group_name_H-M   'P 1'
#
loop_
_entity.id
_entity.type
_entity.pdbx_description
1 polymer ?
#
loop_
_entity_poly.entity_id
_entity_poly.type
_entity_poly.pdbx_seq_one_letter_code
_entity_poly.pdbx_strand_id
1 'polypeptide(L)'
;MEVKGYKAFNKNKQNRYGVPFLEGHTYRVLGPVSFGCNGNGYHFCRELSDVFRYVDNNEEVCVASVTGSGEMVTFNDEYYGYYDMYSSEILRVDRFLSREEIIDIMLNSNEEAIRKFLLFFRLNSLELSLFVNRFGSNMKIMEFIMYYQMGCKDIYMQDYGHRQEIVRKVLMYGQNSNKGS
;
A
#
# COMPACT_ATOMS: atom_id res chain seq x y z
N MET A 1 -25.46 5.21 3.81
CA MET A 1 -24.56 4.05 3.65
C MET A 1 -23.23 4.40 4.28
N GLU A 2 -22.58 3.47 4.96
CA GLU A 2 -21.24 3.64 5.49
C GLU A 2 -20.31 2.66 4.79
N VAL A 3 -19.10 3.12 4.43
CA VAL A 3 -18.08 2.29 3.78
C VAL A 3 -16.79 2.40 4.59
N LYS A 4 -16.23 1.26 4.96
CA LYS A 4 -14.92 1.18 5.61
C LYS A 4 -13.81 1.05 4.57
N GLY A 5 -12.68 1.65 4.87
CA GLY A 5 -11.49 1.54 4.03
C GLY A 5 -10.28 2.18 4.68
N TYR A 6 -9.35 2.64 3.85
CA TYR A 6 -8.06 3.17 4.24
C TYR A 6 -7.75 4.47 3.53
N LYS A 7 -7.07 5.37 4.23
CA LYS A 7 -6.63 6.66 3.70
C LYS A 7 -5.19 6.92 4.11
N ALA A 8 -4.40 7.39 3.15
CA ALA A 8 -3.08 7.94 3.42
C ALA A 8 -3.13 9.44 3.75
N PHE A 9 -2.18 9.81 4.58
CA PHE A 9 -1.87 11.13 5.08
C PHE A 9 -0.35 11.33 5.02
N ASN A 10 0.06 12.59 5.02
CA ASN A 10 1.47 12.95 5.18
C ASN A 10 1.95 12.53 6.57
N LYS A 11 3.27 12.43 6.79
CA LYS A 11 3.90 12.04 8.06
C LYS A 11 3.28 12.69 9.30
N ASN A 12 2.91 13.97 9.19
CA ASN A 12 2.33 14.76 10.28
C ASN A 12 0.81 14.58 10.45
N LYS A 13 0.23 13.49 9.91
CA LYS A 13 -1.22 13.20 9.90
C LYS A 13 -2.05 14.30 9.22
N GLN A 14 -1.44 14.96 8.23
CA GLN A 14 -2.07 16.02 7.45
C GLN A 14 -2.51 15.48 6.09
N ASN A 15 -3.55 16.08 5.50
CA ASN A 15 -3.81 15.88 4.08
C ASN A 15 -2.81 16.64 3.21
N ARG A 16 -2.90 16.48 1.88
CA ARG A 16 -2.05 17.18 0.90
C ARG A 16 -2.09 18.72 0.98
N TYR A 17 -3.08 19.28 1.67
CA TYR A 17 -3.27 20.72 1.86
C TYR A 17 -2.81 21.20 3.25
N GLY A 18 -2.14 20.35 4.04
CA GLY A 18 -1.64 20.70 5.37
C GLY A 18 -2.69 20.67 6.49
N VAL A 19 -3.90 20.18 6.23
CA VAL A 19 -4.96 20.11 7.26
C VAL A 19 -4.75 18.87 8.12
N PRO A 20 -4.62 19.01 9.46
CA PRO A 20 -4.40 17.88 10.36
C PRO A 20 -5.67 17.06 10.62
N PHE A 21 -5.48 15.75 10.79
CA PHE A 21 -6.53 14.80 11.13
C PHE A 21 -6.20 14.08 12.43
N LEU A 22 -7.25 13.84 13.23
CA LEU A 22 -7.17 13.22 14.55
C LEU A 22 -7.95 11.91 14.56
N GLU A 23 -7.42 10.95 15.29
CA GLU A 23 -8.08 9.67 15.54
C GLU A 23 -9.41 9.87 16.29
N GLY A 24 -10.42 9.09 15.94
CA GLY A 24 -11.78 9.15 16.48
C GLY A 24 -12.62 10.34 16.00
N HIS A 25 -12.04 11.26 15.23
CA HIS A 25 -12.74 12.47 14.79
C HIS A 25 -13.46 12.26 13.45
N THR A 26 -14.57 12.99 13.29
CA THR A 26 -15.37 13.01 12.08
C THR A 26 -15.29 14.37 11.41
N TYR A 27 -15.08 14.36 10.11
CA TYR A 27 -14.90 15.54 9.27
C TYR A 27 -15.97 15.54 8.19
N ARG A 28 -16.38 16.73 7.77
CA ARG A 28 -17.44 16.92 6.76
C ARG A 28 -17.05 18.03 5.80
N VAL A 29 -17.28 17.78 4.51
CA VAL A 29 -17.19 18.81 3.47
C VAL A 29 -18.57 19.40 3.21
N LEU A 30 -18.60 20.65 2.77
CA LEU A 30 -19.84 21.32 2.38
C LEU A 30 -19.94 21.34 0.84
N GLY A 31 -21.15 21.13 0.34
CA GLY A 31 -21.46 21.12 -1.09
C GLY A 31 -21.42 19.72 -1.72
N PRO A 32 -21.75 19.63 -3.03
CA PRO A 32 -21.87 18.36 -3.74
C PRO A 32 -20.52 17.66 -3.82
N VAL A 33 -20.51 16.33 -3.63
CA VAL A 33 -19.27 15.56 -3.60
C VAL A 33 -18.84 15.20 -5.01
N SER A 34 -17.57 15.38 -5.30
CA SER A 34 -16.96 14.90 -6.55
C SER A 34 -15.60 14.26 -6.30
N PHE A 35 -15.22 13.36 -7.21
CA PHE A 35 -13.92 12.68 -7.21
C PHE A 35 -12.92 13.44 -8.08
N GLY A 36 -11.63 13.36 -7.76
CA GLY A 36 -10.53 13.85 -8.60
C GLY A 36 -9.80 15.07 -8.02
N CYS A 37 -8.86 15.62 -8.78
CA CYS A 37 -7.96 16.68 -8.26
C CYS A 37 -8.68 17.98 -7.85
N ASN A 38 -9.84 18.24 -8.43
CA ASN A 38 -10.70 19.39 -8.12
C ASN A 38 -11.92 19.00 -7.28
N GLY A 39 -12.01 17.73 -6.86
CA GLY A 39 -13.07 17.24 -5.99
C GLY A 39 -12.91 17.76 -4.56
N ASN A 40 -14.03 18.03 -3.90
CA ASN A 40 -14.08 18.50 -2.52
C ASN A 40 -14.16 17.35 -1.51
N GLY A 41 -14.56 16.14 -1.92
CA GLY A 41 -14.78 15.03 -0.98
C GLY A 41 -13.50 14.38 -0.47
N TYR A 42 -13.63 13.64 0.63
CA TYR A 42 -12.52 12.94 1.24
C TYR A 42 -12.24 11.63 0.51
N HIS A 43 -11.07 11.56 -0.14
CA HIS A 43 -10.66 10.35 -0.84
C HIS A 43 -10.18 9.25 0.11
N PHE A 44 -10.65 8.02 -0.09
CA PHE A 44 -10.14 6.80 0.56
C PHE A 44 -10.35 5.59 -0.36
N CYS A 45 -9.61 4.51 -0.11
CA CYS A 45 -9.73 3.26 -0.88
C CYS A 45 -10.29 2.18 0.03
N ARG A 46 -11.08 1.25 -0.51
CA ARG A 46 -11.52 0.08 0.26
C ARG A 46 -10.34 -0.79 0.67
N GLU A 47 -9.44 -1.06 -0.27
CA GLU A 47 -8.27 -1.90 -0.07
C GLU A 47 -7.05 -1.08 0.35
N LEU A 48 -6.29 -1.59 1.33
CA LEU A 48 -5.08 -0.92 1.83
C LEU A 48 -4.03 -0.74 0.73
N SER A 49 -3.84 -1.77 -0.11
CA SER A 49 -2.83 -1.76 -1.18
C SER A 49 -3.05 -0.64 -2.22
N ASP A 50 -4.30 -0.23 -2.42
CA ASP A 50 -4.68 0.78 -3.41
C ASP A 50 -4.35 2.20 -2.94
N VAL A 51 -4.28 2.42 -1.62
CA VAL A 51 -3.91 3.70 -1.02
C VAL A 51 -2.53 4.17 -1.47
N PHE A 52 -1.59 3.24 -1.62
CA PHE A 52 -0.19 3.56 -1.92
C PHE A 52 0.05 4.06 -3.35
N ARG A 53 -0.96 3.99 -4.23
CA ARG A 53 -0.88 4.60 -5.56
C ARG A 53 -0.77 6.12 -5.50
N TYR A 54 -1.37 6.73 -4.47
CA TYR A 54 -1.60 8.18 -4.39
C TYR A 54 -0.66 8.91 -3.45
N VAL A 55 0.39 8.23 -2.99
CA VAL A 55 1.37 8.77 -2.05
C VAL A 55 2.73 8.83 -2.71
N ASP A 56 3.52 9.84 -2.35
CA ASP A 56 4.91 9.90 -2.80
C ASP A 56 5.72 8.80 -2.10
N ASN A 57 6.45 8.01 -2.89
CA ASN A 57 7.28 6.90 -2.42
C ASN A 57 8.49 7.36 -1.57
N ASN A 58 8.80 8.66 -1.59
CA ASN A 58 9.94 9.24 -0.88
C ASN A 58 9.59 9.75 0.53
N GLU A 59 8.31 9.79 0.91
CA GLU A 59 7.88 10.29 2.21
C GLU A 59 7.43 9.15 3.13
N GLU A 60 7.64 9.31 4.44
CA GLU A 60 7.00 8.44 5.43
C GLU A 60 5.48 8.67 5.40
N VAL A 61 4.76 7.71 4.82
CA VAL A 61 3.30 7.74 4.70
C VAL A 61 2.66 7.30 6.02
N CYS A 62 1.67 8.07 6.48
CA CYS A 62 0.81 7.67 7.58
C CYS A 62 -0.52 7.16 7.01
N VAL A 63 -0.96 5.96 7.40
CA VAL A 63 -2.22 5.38 6.92
C VAL A 63 -3.18 5.24 8.09
N ALA A 64 -4.45 5.53 7.87
CA ALA A 64 -5.51 5.25 8.82
C ALA A 64 -6.59 4.35 8.22
N SER A 65 -7.20 3.52 9.06
CA SER A 65 -8.53 2.98 8.76
C SER A 65 -9.55 4.10 8.93
N VAL A 66 -10.49 4.19 8.00
CA VAL A 66 -11.49 5.25 7.95
C VAL A 66 -12.87 4.68 7.64
N THR A 67 -13.89 5.42 8.05
CA THR A 67 -15.28 5.17 7.69
C THR A 67 -15.81 6.38 6.93
N GLY A 68 -16.13 6.21 5.65
CA GLY A 68 -16.79 7.19 4.81
C GLY A 68 -18.31 7.06 4.89
N SER A 69 -19.02 8.19 4.90
CA SER A 69 -20.48 8.23 4.90
C SER A 69 -21.01 9.53 4.27
N GLY A 70 -22.34 9.70 4.27
CA GLY A 70 -23.02 10.81 3.58
C GLY A 70 -23.13 10.57 2.08
N GLU A 71 -23.11 11.64 1.29
CA GLU A 71 -22.98 11.56 -0.17
C GLU A 71 -21.62 10.96 -0.54
N MET A 72 -21.59 10.02 -1.47
CA MET A 72 -20.37 9.32 -1.89
C MET A 72 -20.36 9.12 -3.40
N VAL A 73 -19.17 9.32 -3.97
CA VAL A 73 -18.88 8.99 -5.37
C VAL A 73 -17.84 7.89 -5.40
N THR A 74 -18.11 6.84 -6.17
CA THR A 74 -17.16 5.74 -6.41
C THR A 74 -16.45 5.96 -7.74
N PHE A 75 -15.16 5.68 -7.76
CA PHE A 75 -14.31 5.73 -8.93
C PHE A 75 -13.58 4.38 -9.08
N ASN A 76 -13.52 3.91 -10.32
CA ASN A 76 -12.81 2.70 -10.71
C ASN A 76 -11.86 3.06 -11.87
N ASP A 77 -10.66 2.49 -11.83
CA ASP A 77 -9.65 2.58 -12.86
C ASP A 77 -9.30 1.17 -13.32
N GLU A 78 -10.09 0.67 -14.28
CA GLU A 78 -9.99 -0.69 -14.81
C GLU A 78 -8.65 -0.95 -15.48
N TYR A 79 -8.08 0.07 -16.14
CA TYR A 79 -6.81 -0.05 -16.87
C TYR A 79 -5.65 -0.39 -15.92
N TYR A 80 -5.62 0.26 -14.76
CA TYR A 80 -4.59 0.01 -13.74
C TYR A 80 -5.03 -0.99 -12.66
N GLY A 81 -6.26 -1.51 -12.73
CA GLY A 81 -6.82 -2.49 -11.80
C GLY A 81 -7.14 -1.92 -10.41
N TYR A 82 -7.48 -0.65 -10.29
CA TYR A 82 -7.88 -0.05 -9.01
C TYR A 82 -9.39 0.10 -8.96
N TYR A 83 -10.01 -0.41 -7.90
CA TYR A 83 -11.48 -0.44 -7.76
C TYR A 83 -11.88 0.07 -6.39
N ASP A 84 -13.16 0.42 -6.23
CA ASP A 84 -13.72 0.81 -4.94
C ASP A 84 -12.92 1.97 -4.29
N MET A 85 -12.56 2.97 -5.11
CA MET A 85 -12.02 4.23 -4.63
C MET A 85 -13.18 5.19 -4.40
N TYR A 86 -13.22 5.80 -3.22
CA TYR A 86 -14.34 6.62 -2.80
C TYR A 86 -13.91 8.05 -2.59
N SER A 87 -14.80 8.99 -2.90
CA SER A 87 -14.80 10.36 -2.39
C SER A 87 -16.06 10.53 -1.56
N SER A 88 -15.95 10.83 -0.27
CA SER A 88 -17.10 10.96 0.64
C SER A 88 -17.29 12.36 1.20
N GLU A 89 -18.55 12.70 1.48
CA GLU A 89 -18.94 13.93 2.19
C GLU A 89 -18.41 13.94 3.62
N ILE A 90 -18.58 12.80 4.31
CA ILE A 90 -18.22 12.62 5.71
C ILE A 90 -17.11 11.57 5.79
N LEU A 91 -16.09 11.84 6.60
CA LEU A 91 -15.00 10.92 6.87
C LEU A 91 -14.74 10.88 8.37
N ARG A 92 -14.87 9.69 8.97
CA ARG A 92 -14.34 9.42 10.31
C ARG A 92 -12.97 8.75 10.19
N VAL A 93 -11.99 9.29 10.89
CA VAL A 93 -10.69 8.63 11.06
C VAL A 93 -10.82 7.68 12.23
N ASP A 94 -10.92 6.38 11.96
CA ASP A 94 -11.16 5.39 12.99
C ASP A 94 -9.89 5.17 13.82
N ARG A 95 -8.76 4.92 13.15
CA ARG A 95 -7.47 4.63 13.79
C ARG A 95 -6.31 4.77 12.83
N PHE A 96 -5.19 5.35 13.29
CA PHE A 96 -3.93 5.31 12.55
C PHE A 96 -3.24 3.96 12.71
N LEU A 97 -2.82 3.37 11.60
CA LEU A 97 -2.12 2.09 11.58
C LEU A 97 -0.63 2.29 11.87
N SER A 98 -0.07 1.41 12.68
CA SER A 98 1.38 1.30 12.80
C SER A 98 1.97 0.68 11.53
N ARG A 99 3.27 0.89 11.32
CA ARG A 99 3.99 0.25 10.22
C ARG A 99 3.94 -1.28 10.32
N GLU A 100 4.03 -1.82 11.53
CA GLU A 100 3.93 -3.26 11.78
C GLU A 100 2.56 -3.82 11.36
N GLU A 101 1.48 -3.09 11.66
CA GLU A 101 0.13 -3.49 11.26
C GLU A 101 -0.05 -3.47 9.74
N ILE A 102 0.49 -2.46 9.05
CA ILE A 102 0.49 -2.40 7.59
C ILE A 102 1.22 -3.63 7.03
N ILE A 103 2.40 -3.94 7.56
CA ILE A 103 3.20 -5.09 7.13
C ILE A 103 2.45 -6.41 7.36
N ASP A 104 1.83 -6.60 8.52
CA ASP A 104 1.06 -7.80 8.85
C ASP A 104 -0.15 -7.99 7.91
N ILE A 105 -0.92 -6.91 7.67
CA ILE A 105 -2.04 -6.95 6.70
C ILE A 105 -1.53 -7.38 5.32
N MET A 106 -0.41 -6.80 4.88
CA MET A 106 0.12 -7.07 3.54
C MET A 106 0.72 -8.47 3.40
N LEU A 107 1.35 -9.02 4.43
CA LEU A 107 1.85 -10.42 4.44
C LEU A 107 0.72 -11.45 4.33
N ASN A 108 -0.51 -11.07 4.68
CA ASN A 108 -1.71 -11.91 4.65
C ASN A 108 -2.67 -11.56 3.50
N SER A 109 -2.30 -10.62 2.64
CA SER A 109 -3.10 -10.19 1.50
C SER A 109 -2.93 -11.12 0.28
N ASN A 110 -3.78 -10.95 -0.73
CA ASN A 110 -3.66 -11.68 -1.99
C ASN A 110 -2.48 -11.16 -2.84
N GLU A 111 -2.07 -11.94 -3.85
CA GLU A 111 -0.91 -11.62 -4.71
C GLU A 111 -1.00 -10.25 -5.38
N GLU A 112 -2.18 -9.84 -5.84
CA GLU A 112 -2.37 -8.56 -6.53
C GLU A 112 -2.13 -7.39 -5.57
N ALA A 113 -2.76 -7.43 -4.39
CA ALA A 113 -2.57 -6.43 -3.34
C ALA A 113 -1.10 -6.34 -2.92
N ILE A 114 -0.43 -7.47 -2.74
CA ILE A 114 1.01 -7.52 -2.42
C ILE A 114 1.84 -6.83 -3.50
N ARG A 115 1.56 -7.10 -4.78
CA ARG A 115 2.30 -6.50 -5.88
C ARG A 115 2.11 -4.98 -5.95
N LYS A 116 0.88 -4.49 -5.76
CA LYS A 116 0.58 -3.05 -5.69
C LYS A 116 1.31 -2.39 -4.53
N PHE A 117 1.33 -3.03 -3.36
CA PHE A 117 2.07 -2.56 -2.19
C PHE A 117 3.57 -2.48 -2.44
N LEU A 118 4.19 -3.55 -2.95
CA LEU A 118 5.63 -3.61 -3.23
C LEU A 118 6.10 -2.64 -4.33
N LEU A 119 5.19 -2.13 -5.16
CA LEU A 119 5.50 -1.13 -6.18
C LEU A 119 5.86 0.23 -5.54
N PHE A 120 5.07 0.64 -4.54
CA PHE A 120 5.10 1.99 -3.98
C PHE A 120 5.69 2.05 -2.56
N PHE A 121 5.41 1.06 -1.72
CA PHE A 121 5.88 1.05 -0.34
C PHE A 121 7.30 0.49 -0.23
N ARG A 122 8.21 1.27 0.36
CA ARG A 122 9.61 0.86 0.55
C ARG A 122 9.76 0.11 1.86
N LEU A 123 10.23 -1.13 1.77
CA LEU A 123 10.52 -1.99 2.93
C LEU A 123 11.93 -1.71 3.46
N ASN A 124 12.09 -1.76 4.78
CA ASN A 124 13.43 -1.86 5.37
C ASN A 124 13.95 -3.31 5.28
N SER A 125 15.20 -3.54 5.69
CA SER A 125 15.83 -4.86 5.61
C SER A 125 15.11 -5.95 6.41
N LEU A 126 14.55 -5.62 7.58
CA LEU A 126 13.82 -6.57 8.42
C LEU A 126 12.51 -6.97 7.74
N GLU A 127 11.73 -6.00 7.28
CA GLU A 127 10.45 -6.23 6.61
C GLU A 127 10.64 -6.97 5.29
N LEU A 128 11.65 -6.59 4.51
CA LEU A 128 12.01 -7.28 3.29
C LEU A 128 12.28 -8.78 3.56
N SER A 129 12.99 -9.08 4.65
CA SER A 129 13.25 -10.45 5.07
C SER A 129 11.96 -11.21 5.41
N LEU A 130 10.96 -10.56 6.03
CA LEU A 130 9.65 -11.16 6.28
C LEU A 130 8.96 -11.56 4.98
N PHE A 131 8.93 -10.66 3.98
CA PHE A 131 8.32 -10.93 2.68
C PHE A 131 9.05 -12.05 1.92
N VAL A 132 10.39 -12.03 1.91
CA VAL A 132 11.21 -13.08 1.27
C VAL A 132 10.97 -14.44 1.93
N ASN A 133 10.90 -14.50 3.26
CA ASN A 133 10.62 -15.74 3.98
C ASN A 133 9.19 -16.25 3.73
N ARG A 134 8.20 -15.34 3.68
CA ARG A 134 6.80 -15.69 3.46
C ARG A 134 6.53 -16.15 2.03
N PHE A 135 7.15 -15.50 1.05
CA PHE A 135 6.82 -15.66 -0.37
C PHE A 135 7.94 -16.28 -1.20
N GLY A 136 8.98 -16.85 -0.58
CA GLY A 136 10.14 -17.42 -1.28
C GLY A 136 9.80 -18.49 -2.33
N SER A 137 8.66 -19.17 -2.20
CA SER A 137 8.16 -20.12 -3.20
C SER A 137 7.26 -19.49 -4.29
N ASN A 138 6.79 -18.26 -4.10
CA ASN A 138 6.01 -17.52 -5.09
C ASN A 138 6.95 -16.72 -6.00
N MET A 139 7.28 -17.30 -7.15
CA MET A 139 8.17 -16.69 -8.14
C MET A 139 7.74 -15.28 -8.56
N LYS A 140 6.44 -15.02 -8.74
CA LYS A 140 5.96 -13.70 -9.20
C LYS A 140 6.19 -12.62 -8.15
N ILE A 141 5.93 -12.93 -6.88
CA ILE A 141 6.19 -12.00 -5.78
C ILE A 141 7.70 -11.80 -5.62
N MET A 142 8.49 -12.87 -5.70
CA MET A 142 9.96 -12.77 -5.61
C MET A 142 10.56 -11.92 -6.72
N GLU A 143 10.12 -12.08 -7.97
CA GLU A 143 10.53 -11.21 -9.09
C GLU A 143 10.16 -9.74 -8.83
N PHE A 144 8.98 -9.48 -8.24
CA PHE A 144 8.56 -8.13 -7.84
C PHE A 144 9.45 -7.54 -6.74
N ILE A 145 9.74 -8.30 -5.69
CA ILE A 145 10.65 -7.91 -4.62
C ILE A 145 12.02 -7.56 -5.20
N MET A 146 12.58 -8.44 -6.03
CA MET A 146 13.88 -8.24 -6.65
C MET A 146 13.95 -6.97 -7.49
N TYR A 147 12.93 -6.73 -8.33
CA TYR A 147 12.91 -5.58 -9.22
C TYR A 147 12.65 -4.26 -8.49
N TYR A 148 11.63 -4.21 -7.64
CA TYR A 148 11.15 -2.96 -7.04
C TYR A 148 11.80 -2.63 -5.70
N GLN A 149 12.22 -3.63 -4.93
CA GLN A 149 12.80 -3.41 -3.59
C GLN A 149 14.32 -3.59 -3.59
N MET A 150 14.86 -4.56 -4.35
CA MET A 150 16.30 -4.87 -4.35
C MET A 150 17.07 -4.24 -5.52
N GLY A 151 16.39 -3.65 -6.51
CA GLY A 151 17.03 -2.97 -7.64
C GLY A 151 17.55 -3.88 -8.75
N CYS A 152 17.20 -5.16 -8.78
CA CYS A 152 17.56 -6.08 -9.87
C CYS A 152 16.66 -5.83 -11.10
N LYS A 153 17.00 -4.79 -11.87
CA LYS A 153 16.17 -4.30 -13.00
C LYS A 153 16.16 -5.20 -14.22
N ASP A 154 17.12 -6.11 -14.33
CA ASP A 154 17.28 -7.04 -15.43
C ASP A 154 16.57 -8.38 -15.21
N ILE A 155 15.95 -8.61 -14.04
CA ILE A 155 15.33 -9.91 -13.71
C ILE A 155 14.33 -10.39 -14.77
N TYR A 156 13.56 -9.48 -15.38
CA TYR A 156 12.58 -9.82 -16.42
C TYR A 156 13.18 -10.04 -17.82
N MET A 157 14.46 -9.72 -18.03
CA MET A 157 15.18 -9.97 -19.28
C MET A 157 15.75 -11.40 -19.33
N GLN A 158 15.80 -12.08 -18.19
CA GLN A 158 16.34 -13.43 -18.07
C GLN A 158 15.30 -14.49 -18.42
N ASP A 159 15.75 -15.63 -18.95
CA ASP A 159 14.87 -16.79 -19.15
C ASP A 159 14.35 -17.32 -17.81
N TYR A 160 13.26 -18.08 -17.87
CA TYR A 160 12.59 -18.56 -16.66
C TYR A 160 13.47 -19.45 -15.76
N GLY A 161 14.33 -20.30 -16.33
CA GLY A 161 15.23 -21.15 -15.56
C GLY A 161 16.28 -20.33 -14.83
N HIS A 162 16.85 -19.34 -15.50
CA HIS A 162 17.82 -18.44 -14.88
C HIS A 162 17.20 -17.56 -13.79
N ARG A 163 15.97 -17.07 -13.99
CA ARG A 163 15.21 -16.35 -12.94
C ARG A 163 15.05 -17.18 -11.67
N GLN A 164 14.71 -18.47 -11.80
CA GLN A 164 14.60 -19.38 -10.66
C GLN A 164 15.94 -19.56 -9.92
N GLU A 165 17.05 -19.66 -10.65
CA GLU A 165 18.37 -19.77 -10.04
C GLU A 165 18.74 -18.52 -9.26
N ILE A 166 18.49 -17.34 -9.83
CA ILE A 166 18.72 -16.04 -9.16
C ILE A 166 17.90 -15.95 -7.87
N VAL A 167 16.60 -16.28 -7.92
CA VAL A 167 15.74 -16.27 -6.73
C VAL A 167 16.26 -17.25 -5.67
N ARG A 168 16.68 -18.46 -6.05
CA ARG A 168 17.28 -19.42 -5.12
C ARG A 168 18.55 -18.90 -4.46
N LYS A 169 19.41 -18.19 -5.20
CA LYS A 169 20.62 -17.56 -4.64
C LYS A 169 20.24 -16.54 -3.57
N VAL A 170 19.30 -15.64 -3.86
CA VAL A 170 18.81 -14.65 -2.89
C VAL A 170 18.30 -15.31 -1.60
N LEU A 171 17.50 -16.37 -1.73
CA LEU A 171 16.98 -17.12 -0.58
C LEU A 171 18.10 -17.80 0.25
N MET A 172 19.12 -18.36 -0.41
CA MET A 172 20.24 -19.01 0.29
C MET A 172 21.17 -18.01 0.99
N TYR A 173 21.44 -16.85 0.39
CA TYR A 173 22.25 -15.81 1.02
C TYR A 173 21.56 -15.25 2.28
N GLY A 174 20.24 -15.04 2.25
CA GLY A 174 19.46 -14.59 3.41
C GLY A 174 19.41 -15.60 4.57
N GLN A 175 19.54 -16.89 4.29
CA GLN A 175 19.57 -17.94 5.32
C GLN A 175 20.95 -18.10 5.99
N ASN A 176 22.04 -17.83 5.26
CA ASN A 176 23.40 -17.97 5.78
C ASN A 176 23.87 -16.76 6.61
N SER A 177 23.29 -15.58 6.43
CA SER A 177 23.56 -14.40 7.27
C SER A 177 22.94 -14.50 8.68
N ASN A 178 21.95 -15.37 8.89
CA ASN A 178 21.30 -15.59 10.20
C ASN A 178 21.92 -16.74 11.01
N LYS A 179 22.98 -17.39 10.50
CA LYS A 179 23.70 -18.47 11.19
C LYS A 179 25.05 -18.04 11.77
N GLY A 180 25.36 -16.74 11.73
CA GLY A 180 26.60 -16.16 12.23
C GLY A 180 26.34 -14.92 13.06
N SER A 181 25.78 -15.11 14.26
CA SER A 181 25.77 -14.14 15.36
C SER A 181 25.65 -14.90 16.68
#